data_AF-A0A1U9K2E7-F1
#
_entry.id   AF-A0A1U9K2E7-F1
#
_cell.length_a   1.000
_cell.length_b   1.000
_cell.length_c   1.000
_cell.angle_alpha   90.00
_cell.angle_beta   90.00
_cell.angle_gamma   90.00
#
_symmetry.space_group_name_H-M   'P 1'
#
loop_
_entity.id
_entity.type
_entity.pdbx_description
1 polymer ?
#
loop_
_entity_poly.entity_id
_entity_poly.type
_entity_poly.pdbx_seq_one_letter_code
_entity_poly.pdbx_strand_id
1 'polypeptide(L)'
;MKVKKTLLRFTAASVVSMVAALSSAQAARIAIGPPASETNSVSKVILEAYGIKDYQPFQESFGNAADLVQDGNIDISFGILGVPAGSIESLNASTGDVVMLGLSDEVIAKAEESSGYKSYNISKDAYGFLDADVPTIAAFAIMVANNDTIDEELGYQLAKIMVENAKEITHAQGAQLTLENALNGAEGLPIHPGAKRYYEEQGLKVEGPVAELKAKADKRKAEFTLGTGSQGGTYYPLGGEIANIWNKHSDGNFTNVETGASLENLASIGRGRMDVGMTVHVPALDSVNGTGQFNGRKVENVSFIGHVYPEVVQIVTRKSTGINSLADLAK
;
A
#
# COMPACT_ATOMS: atom_id res chain seq x y z
N MET A 1 -25.44 -42.93 78.34
CA MET A 1 -25.29 -41.65 77.61
C MET A 1 -24.59 -41.96 76.27
N LYS A 2 -25.33 -41.97 75.16
CA LYS A 2 -24.88 -42.51 73.86
C LYS A 2 -24.00 -41.50 73.11
N VAL A 3 -22.79 -41.93 72.76
CA VAL A 3 -21.86 -41.24 71.85
C VAL A 3 -22.36 -41.41 70.42
N LYS A 4 -22.66 -40.30 69.72
CA LYS A 4 -22.92 -40.32 68.27
C LYS A 4 -21.64 -39.90 67.54
N LYS A 5 -21.00 -40.86 66.88
CA LYS A 5 -20.05 -40.63 65.79
C LYS A 5 -20.87 -40.24 64.55
N THR A 6 -20.66 -39.04 64.02
CA THR A 6 -21.16 -38.66 62.70
C THR A 6 -19.98 -38.65 61.74
N LEU A 7 -19.96 -39.68 60.90
CA LEU A 7 -19.07 -39.85 59.76
C LEU A 7 -19.65 -38.99 58.62
N LEU A 8 -19.01 -37.86 58.28
CA LEU A 8 -19.39 -37.11 57.08
C LEU A 8 -18.50 -37.55 55.92
N ARG A 9 -19.17 -38.12 54.91
CA ARG A 9 -18.59 -38.68 53.69
C ARG A 9 -18.04 -37.55 52.81
N PHE A 10 -16.86 -37.79 52.24
CA PHE A 10 -16.34 -37.05 51.09
C PHE A 10 -17.29 -37.23 49.89
N THR A 11 -17.72 -36.12 49.30
CA THR A 11 -18.21 -36.09 47.91
C THR A 11 -17.37 -35.06 47.16
N ALA A 12 -16.54 -35.59 46.26
CA ALA A 12 -15.88 -34.81 45.22
C ALA A 12 -16.97 -34.16 44.34
N ALA A 13 -17.06 -32.84 44.41
CA ALA A 13 -17.84 -32.04 43.47
C ALA A 13 -16.86 -31.13 42.73
N SER A 14 -16.42 -31.65 41.58
CA SER A 14 -16.24 -30.91 40.35
C SER A 14 -15.42 -29.62 40.39
N VAL A 15 -14.12 -29.79 40.10
CA VAL A 15 -13.34 -28.82 39.31
C VAL A 15 -14.00 -28.75 37.92
N VAL A 16 -15.07 -27.97 37.80
CA VAL A 16 -15.59 -27.52 36.52
C VAL A 16 -14.79 -26.29 36.14
N SER A 17 -13.85 -26.53 35.22
CA SER A 17 -13.51 -25.65 34.10
C SER A 17 -13.62 -24.15 34.39
N MET A 18 -12.51 -23.54 34.81
CA MET A 18 -12.27 -22.10 34.67
C MET A 18 -11.91 -21.78 33.21
N VAL A 19 -12.78 -22.20 32.30
CA VAL A 19 -12.81 -21.81 30.89
C VAL A 19 -14.24 -21.37 30.64
N ALA A 20 -14.40 -20.13 30.15
CA ALA A 20 -15.65 -19.41 29.90
C ALA A 20 -16.24 -18.62 31.09
N ALA A 21 -15.61 -17.50 31.44
CA ALA A 21 -16.30 -16.30 31.96
C ALA A 21 -15.40 -15.05 31.91
N LEU A 22 -15.02 -14.63 30.70
CA LEU A 22 -14.83 -13.22 30.34
C LEU A 22 -15.15 -13.06 28.86
N SER A 23 -16.41 -13.39 28.53
CA SER A 23 -17.07 -12.85 27.36
C SER A 23 -17.27 -11.34 27.57
N SER A 24 -16.24 -10.58 27.23
CA SER A 24 -16.43 -9.32 26.52
C SER A 24 -15.58 -9.44 25.27
N ALA A 25 -16.12 -10.09 24.24
CA ALA A 25 -15.47 -10.11 22.93
C ALA A 25 -15.53 -8.68 22.37
N GLN A 26 -14.64 -7.83 22.88
CA GLN A 26 -14.43 -6.47 22.40
C GLN A 26 -14.17 -6.57 20.91
N ALA A 27 -14.87 -5.75 20.13
CA ALA A 27 -14.67 -5.71 18.69
C ALA A 27 -13.19 -5.46 18.39
N ALA A 28 -12.61 -6.18 17.44
CA ALA A 28 -11.20 -6.01 17.08
C ALA A 28 -10.94 -4.56 16.65
N ARG A 29 -9.84 -3.98 17.13
CA ARG A 29 -9.38 -2.65 16.75
C ARG A 29 -8.52 -2.79 15.51
N ILE A 30 -8.98 -2.26 14.38
CA ILE A 30 -8.34 -2.50 13.08
C ILE A 30 -7.96 -1.16 12.46
N ALA A 31 -6.67 -0.94 12.22
CA ALA A 31 -6.20 0.14 11.37
C ALA A 31 -6.50 -0.21 9.91
N ILE A 32 -7.42 0.55 9.31
CA ILE A 32 -7.89 0.40 7.93
C ILE A 32 -7.25 1.44 7.00
N GLY A 33 -6.24 2.18 7.45
CA GLY A 33 -5.60 3.23 6.66
C GLY A 33 -6.34 4.58 6.67
N PRO A 34 -5.68 5.66 6.22
CA PRO A 34 -6.23 7.02 6.29
C PRO A 34 -7.53 7.19 5.50
N PRO A 35 -8.38 8.19 5.83
CA PRO A 35 -9.55 8.49 5.03
C PRO A 35 -9.17 8.80 3.58
N ALA A 36 -9.99 8.36 2.62
CA ALA A 36 -9.75 8.55 1.19
C ALA A 36 -8.36 8.04 0.74
N SER A 37 -7.96 6.86 1.22
CA SER A 37 -6.77 6.14 0.76
C SER A 37 -7.17 4.80 0.14
N GLU A 38 -6.30 4.24 -0.69
CA GLU A 38 -6.52 2.90 -1.26
C GLU A 38 -6.51 1.80 -0.21
N THR A 39 -5.68 1.94 0.84
CA THR A 39 -5.70 1.04 1.99
C THR A 39 -7.09 0.97 2.61
N ASN A 40 -7.76 2.12 2.75
CA ASN A 40 -9.11 2.21 3.31
C ASN A 40 -10.18 1.54 2.44
N SER A 41 -10.07 1.71 1.12
CA SER A 41 -10.98 1.07 0.18
C SER A 41 -10.77 -0.45 0.18
N VAL A 42 -9.53 -0.93 0.00
CA VAL A 42 -9.26 -2.37 -0.11
C VAL A 42 -9.48 -3.11 1.21
N SER A 43 -9.16 -2.51 2.36
CA SER A 43 -9.39 -3.16 3.65
C SER A 43 -10.87 -3.41 3.89
N LYS A 44 -11.75 -2.48 3.49
CA LYS A 44 -13.20 -2.65 3.60
C LYS A 44 -13.70 -3.77 2.70
N VAL A 45 -13.20 -3.85 1.46
CA VAL A 45 -13.53 -4.96 0.54
C VAL A 45 -13.13 -6.30 1.15
N ILE A 46 -11.91 -6.41 1.71
CA ILE A 46 -11.41 -7.63 2.35
C ILE A 46 -12.26 -7.99 3.58
N LEU A 47 -12.50 -7.04 4.49
CA LEU A 47 -13.29 -7.28 5.69
C LEU A 47 -14.73 -7.69 5.33
N GLU A 48 -15.35 -7.04 4.34
CA GLU A 48 -16.68 -7.42 3.83
C GLU A 48 -16.68 -8.80 3.18
N ALA A 49 -15.62 -9.17 2.45
CA ALA A 49 -15.47 -10.49 1.86
C ALA A 49 -15.40 -11.60 2.91
N TYR A 50 -14.79 -11.34 4.07
CA TYR A 50 -14.82 -12.24 5.23
C TYR A 50 -16.11 -12.15 6.07
N GLY A 51 -17.03 -11.24 5.77
CA GLY A 51 -18.24 -11.01 6.56
C GLY A 51 -18.00 -10.28 7.90
N ILE A 52 -16.82 -9.68 8.09
CA ILE A 52 -16.44 -8.97 9.32
C ILE A 52 -17.09 -7.59 9.35
N LYS A 53 -18.11 -7.43 10.19
CA LYS A 53 -18.85 -6.16 10.35
C LYS A 53 -18.67 -5.52 11.74
N ASP A 54 -18.36 -6.32 12.75
CA ASP A 54 -18.22 -5.90 14.14
C ASP A 54 -16.74 -5.68 14.49
N TYR A 55 -16.21 -4.50 14.14
CA TYR A 55 -14.85 -4.07 14.45
C TYR A 55 -14.81 -2.56 14.76
N GLN A 56 -13.80 -2.13 15.49
CA GLN A 56 -13.52 -0.72 15.74
C GLN A 56 -12.49 -0.21 14.72
N PRO A 57 -12.88 0.66 13.76
CA PRO A 57 -11.94 1.17 12.76
C PRO A 57 -11.02 2.25 13.33
N PHE A 58 -9.76 2.20 12.95
CA PHE A 58 -8.76 3.26 13.13
C PHE A 58 -8.26 3.70 11.76
N GLN A 59 -8.17 5.01 11.53
CA GLN A 59 -7.79 5.55 10.22
C GLN A 59 -6.41 6.19 10.31
N GLU A 60 -5.39 5.34 10.26
CA GLU A 60 -4.03 5.71 10.61
C GLU A 60 -3.06 5.56 9.45
N SER A 61 -2.01 6.37 9.44
CA SER A 61 -0.86 6.17 8.54
C SER A 61 -0.09 4.91 8.92
N PHE A 62 0.70 4.36 8.00
CA PHE A 62 1.37 3.07 8.21
C PHE A 62 2.31 3.06 9.43
N GLY A 63 3.08 4.13 9.63
CA GLY A 63 3.97 4.26 10.79
C GLY A 63 3.19 4.32 12.10
N ASN A 64 2.17 5.19 12.17
CA ASN A 64 1.35 5.33 13.37
C ASN A 64 0.56 4.04 13.68
N ALA A 65 0.05 3.34 12.65
CA ALA A 65 -0.62 2.06 12.82
C ALA A 65 0.34 1.00 13.38
N ALA A 66 1.59 0.95 12.91
CA ALA A 66 2.61 0.05 13.45
C ALA A 66 2.90 0.36 14.93
N ASP A 67 3.08 1.64 15.30
CA ASP A 67 3.29 2.05 16.69
C ASP A 67 2.10 1.67 17.59
N LEU A 68 0.87 1.86 17.11
CA LEU A 68 -0.32 1.48 17.86
C LEU A 68 -0.50 -0.03 18.01
N VAL A 69 -0.07 -0.83 17.02
CA VAL A 69 -0.01 -2.30 17.15
C VAL A 69 1.09 -2.71 18.13
N GLN A 70 2.25 -2.07 18.08
CA GLN A 70 3.34 -2.28 19.04
C GLN A 70 2.87 -2.08 20.48
N ASP A 71 2.18 -0.97 20.73
CA ASP A 71 1.70 -0.58 22.07
C ASP A 71 0.45 -1.35 22.52
N GLY A 72 -0.15 -2.17 21.64
CA GLY A 72 -1.38 -2.90 21.93
C GLY A 72 -2.63 -2.01 21.98
N ASN A 73 -2.56 -0.82 21.36
CA ASN A 73 -3.69 0.10 21.19
C ASN A 73 -4.57 -0.27 19.99
N ILE A 74 -4.02 -1.00 19.02
CA ILE A 74 -4.71 -1.60 17.87
C ILE A 74 -4.31 -3.07 17.77
N ASP A 75 -5.23 -3.91 17.28
CA ASP A 75 -5.00 -5.36 17.18
C ASP A 75 -4.46 -5.77 15.81
N ILE A 76 -4.93 -5.13 14.73
CA ILE A 76 -4.55 -5.44 13.34
C ILE A 76 -4.25 -4.15 12.58
N SER A 77 -3.21 -4.17 11.74
CA SER A 77 -2.93 -3.13 10.77
C SER A 77 -2.99 -3.66 9.35
N PHE A 78 -3.82 -3.03 8.50
CA PHE A 78 -3.77 -3.18 7.06
C PHE A 78 -2.79 -2.17 6.46
N GLY A 79 -2.02 -2.62 5.47
CA GLY A 79 -1.18 -1.76 4.64
C GLY A 79 -1.18 -2.19 3.19
N ILE A 80 -0.98 -1.24 2.27
CA ILE A 80 -0.60 -1.55 0.88
C ILE A 80 0.79 -0.97 0.70
N LEU A 81 1.80 -1.83 0.58
CA LEU A 81 3.20 -1.48 0.79
C LEU A 81 4.09 -2.29 -0.14
N GLY A 82 5.32 -1.83 -0.36
CA GLY A 82 6.36 -2.64 -0.97
C GLY A 82 6.78 -3.79 -0.05
N VAL A 83 7.32 -4.85 -0.63
CA VAL A 83 7.77 -6.04 0.10
C VAL A 83 9.30 -6.17 -0.02
N PRO A 84 10.07 -6.13 1.07
CA PRO A 84 9.64 -5.84 2.44
C PRO A 84 9.33 -4.35 2.68
N ALA A 85 8.60 -4.09 3.77
CA ALA A 85 8.26 -2.77 4.28
C ALA A 85 9.01 -2.48 5.58
N GLY A 86 9.70 -1.33 5.63
CA GLY A 86 10.50 -0.93 6.79
C GLY A 86 9.70 -0.77 8.09
N SER A 87 8.43 -0.38 8.02
CA SER A 87 7.55 -0.27 9.19
C SER A 87 7.19 -1.63 9.80
N ILE A 88 7.01 -2.67 8.97
CA ILE A 88 6.75 -4.04 9.45
C ILE A 88 8.03 -4.66 10.04
N GLU A 89 9.18 -4.44 9.41
CA GLU A 89 10.49 -4.82 9.95
C GLU A 89 10.75 -4.17 11.31
N SER A 90 10.50 -2.85 11.43
CA SER A 90 10.68 -2.11 12.67
C SER A 90 9.74 -2.57 13.78
N LEU A 91 8.48 -2.87 13.44
CA LEU A 91 7.52 -3.46 14.37
C LEU A 91 8.02 -4.81 14.89
N ASN A 92 8.44 -5.71 13.99
CA ASN A 92 8.93 -7.03 14.39
C ASN A 92 10.24 -6.95 15.18
N ALA A 93 11.16 -6.06 14.83
CA ALA A 93 12.37 -5.82 15.60
C ALA A 93 12.07 -5.36 17.04
N SER A 94 10.97 -4.62 17.23
CA SER A 94 10.58 -4.07 18.52
C SER A 94 9.78 -5.05 19.38
N THR A 95 8.90 -5.86 18.78
CA THR A 95 8.01 -6.77 19.54
C THR A 95 8.44 -8.23 19.52
N GLY A 96 9.16 -8.68 18.48
CA GLY A 96 9.61 -10.05 18.29
C GLY A 96 8.50 -11.08 18.06
N ASP A 97 7.27 -10.62 17.84
CA ASP A 97 6.08 -11.47 17.84
C ASP A 97 5.06 -11.07 16.76
N VAL A 98 5.50 -10.43 15.68
CA VAL A 98 4.61 -10.10 14.55
C VAL A 98 4.09 -11.36 13.87
N VAL A 99 2.83 -11.30 13.44
CA VAL A 99 2.18 -12.31 12.60
C VAL A 99 1.64 -11.60 11.38
N MET A 100 1.95 -12.12 10.19
CA MET A 100 1.34 -11.67 8.94
C MET A 100 0.14 -12.57 8.61
N LEU A 101 -1.02 -11.94 8.39
CA LEU A 101 -2.27 -12.62 8.09
C LEU A 101 -2.44 -12.71 6.57
N GLY A 102 -2.50 -13.94 6.06
CA GLY A 102 -2.82 -14.21 4.66
C GLY A 102 -4.31 -14.13 4.34
N LEU A 103 -4.62 -13.99 3.06
CA LEU A 103 -5.97 -14.05 2.51
C LEU A 103 -6.31 -15.48 2.05
N SER A 104 -7.58 -15.85 2.11
CA SER A 104 -8.07 -17.11 1.54
C SER A 104 -8.27 -16.97 0.03
N ASP A 105 -8.20 -18.09 -0.69
CA ASP A 105 -8.43 -18.13 -2.14
C ASP A 105 -9.78 -17.51 -2.54
N GLU A 106 -10.82 -17.71 -1.73
CA GLU A 106 -12.14 -17.12 -1.95
C GLU A 106 -12.12 -15.59 -1.89
N VAL A 107 -11.43 -15.02 -0.90
CA VAL A 107 -11.32 -13.57 -0.74
C VAL A 107 -10.43 -12.96 -1.82
N ILE A 108 -9.35 -13.64 -2.19
CA ILE A 108 -8.50 -13.26 -3.33
C ILE A 108 -9.32 -13.20 -4.60
N ALA A 109 -10.05 -14.27 -4.95
CA ALA A 109 -10.88 -14.31 -6.15
C ALA A 109 -11.92 -13.19 -6.18
N LYS A 110 -12.60 -12.93 -5.05
CA LYS A 110 -13.58 -11.84 -4.94
C LYS A 110 -12.94 -10.46 -5.09
N ALA A 111 -11.73 -10.25 -4.57
CA ALA A 111 -11.01 -9.01 -4.76
C ALA A 111 -10.59 -8.82 -6.23
N GLU A 112 -10.10 -9.87 -6.91
CA GLU A 112 -9.70 -9.79 -8.32
C GLU A 112 -10.88 -9.41 -9.25
N GLU A 113 -12.08 -9.90 -8.96
CA GLU A 113 -13.29 -9.57 -9.71
C GLU A 113 -13.73 -8.12 -9.56
N SER A 114 -13.41 -7.47 -8.44
CA SER A 114 -14.05 -6.21 -8.02
C SER A 114 -13.13 -5.00 -7.92
N SER A 115 -11.80 -5.19 -7.88
CA SER A 115 -10.88 -4.14 -7.44
C SER A 115 -9.69 -3.84 -8.36
N GLY A 116 -9.47 -4.62 -9.43
CA GLY A 116 -8.30 -4.50 -10.30
C GLY A 116 -6.99 -5.04 -9.69
N TYR A 117 -7.02 -5.48 -8.44
CA TYR A 117 -5.92 -6.17 -7.79
C TYR A 117 -5.79 -7.60 -8.35
N LYS A 118 -4.60 -8.17 -8.22
CA LYS A 118 -4.27 -9.53 -8.65
C LYS A 118 -3.73 -10.34 -7.49
N SER A 119 -3.91 -11.65 -7.56
CA SER A 119 -3.29 -12.59 -6.63
C SER A 119 -1.78 -12.37 -6.55
N TYR A 120 -1.26 -12.40 -5.33
CA TYR A 120 0.15 -12.24 -5.04
C TYR A 120 0.54 -13.14 -3.87
N ASN A 121 1.78 -13.62 -3.87
CA ASN A 121 2.29 -14.43 -2.77
C ASN A 121 3.54 -13.75 -2.20
N ILE A 122 3.45 -13.28 -0.96
CA ILE A 122 4.61 -12.74 -0.23
C ILE A 122 5.50 -13.92 0.10
N SER A 123 6.69 -13.97 -0.51
CA SER A 123 7.66 -15.04 -0.22
C SER A 123 8.00 -15.05 1.27
N LYS A 124 8.15 -16.25 1.85
CA LYS A 124 8.67 -16.43 3.21
C LYS A 124 10.02 -15.75 3.43
N ASP A 125 10.80 -15.57 2.37
CA ASP A 125 12.12 -14.94 2.44
C ASP A 125 12.03 -13.41 2.52
N ALA A 126 10.83 -12.83 2.35
CA ALA A 126 10.61 -11.39 2.42
C ALA A 126 10.80 -10.82 3.82
N TYR A 127 10.47 -11.58 4.85
CA TYR A 127 10.54 -11.16 6.25
C TYR A 127 11.10 -12.30 7.10
N GLY A 128 12.06 -11.99 7.98
CA GLY A 128 12.74 -13.01 8.78
C GLY A 128 11.86 -13.79 9.78
N PHE A 129 10.61 -13.36 10.00
CA PHE A 129 9.64 -14.01 10.89
C PHE A 129 8.63 -14.90 10.17
N LEU A 130 8.68 -15.00 8.83
CA LEU A 130 7.78 -15.85 8.07
C LEU A 130 8.32 -17.28 7.95
N ASP A 131 7.46 -18.25 8.25
CA ASP A 131 7.77 -19.68 8.10
C ASP A 131 7.28 -20.27 6.76
N ALA A 132 6.38 -19.56 6.07
CA ALA A 132 5.79 -19.94 4.79
C ALA A 132 5.40 -18.71 3.98
N ASP A 133 5.21 -18.90 2.67
CA ASP A 133 4.71 -17.82 1.82
C ASP A 133 3.28 -17.42 2.25
N VAL A 134 2.95 -16.14 2.12
CA VAL A 134 1.67 -15.58 2.55
C VAL A 134 0.84 -15.15 1.33
N PRO A 135 -0.28 -15.84 1.05
CA PRO A 135 -1.16 -15.48 -0.07
C PRO A 135 -1.89 -14.17 0.25
N THR A 136 -1.95 -13.28 -0.74
CA THR A 136 -2.56 -11.96 -0.64
C THR A 136 -2.91 -11.43 -2.04
N ILE A 137 -3.15 -10.13 -2.15
CA ILE A 137 -3.36 -9.42 -3.41
C ILE A 137 -2.38 -8.26 -3.55
N ALA A 138 -2.09 -7.90 -4.79
CA ALA A 138 -1.26 -6.75 -5.15
C ALA A 138 -1.87 -5.95 -6.29
N ALA A 139 -1.49 -4.69 -6.33
CA ALA A 139 -1.64 -3.77 -7.44
C ALA A 139 -0.25 -3.29 -7.86
N PHE A 140 -0.17 -2.34 -8.79
CA PHE A 140 1.07 -1.65 -9.12
C PHE A 140 1.07 -0.23 -8.58
N ALA A 141 2.16 0.13 -7.90
CA ALA A 141 2.55 1.52 -7.66
C ALA A 141 3.19 2.06 -8.94
N ILE A 142 2.73 3.22 -9.39
CA ILE A 142 3.16 3.87 -10.62
C ILE A 142 3.54 5.33 -10.33
N MET A 143 4.38 5.88 -11.20
CA MET A 143 4.74 7.28 -11.23
C MET A 143 3.88 7.99 -12.27
N VAL A 144 3.27 9.12 -11.89
CA VAL A 144 2.48 9.97 -12.79
C VAL A 144 2.98 11.41 -12.79
N ALA A 145 2.84 12.10 -13.92
CA ALA A 145 3.25 13.48 -14.12
C ALA A 145 2.06 14.39 -14.41
N ASN A 146 2.21 15.67 -14.05
CA ASN A 146 1.30 16.74 -14.39
C ASN A 146 1.62 17.31 -15.78
N ASN A 147 0.71 17.12 -16.73
CA ASN A 147 0.85 17.49 -18.15
C ASN A 147 0.98 19.00 -18.38
N ASP A 148 0.64 19.82 -17.37
CA ASP A 148 0.77 21.27 -17.43
C ASP A 148 2.16 21.77 -16.98
N THR A 149 2.95 20.91 -16.33
CA THR A 149 4.24 21.30 -15.70
C THR A 149 5.44 20.48 -16.15
N ILE A 150 5.23 19.21 -16.51
CA ILE A 150 6.26 18.32 -17.03
C ILE A 150 6.17 18.31 -18.55
N ASP A 151 7.17 18.87 -19.23
CA ASP A 151 7.26 18.83 -20.69
C ASP A 151 7.88 17.52 -21.19
N GLU A 152 7.78 17.30 -22.50
CA GLU A 152 8.20 16.06 -23.16
C GLU A 152 9.63 15.64 -22.80
N GLU A 153 10.59 16.56 -22.84
CA GLU A 153 11.99 16.23 -22.60
C GLU A 153 12.23 15.87 -21.13
N LEU A 154 11.60 16.60 -20.19
CA LEU A 154 11.71 16.25 -18.79
C LEU A 154 11.07 14.88 -18.53
N GLY A 155 9.87 14.60 -19.05
CA GLY A 155 9.25 13.27 -18.86
C GLY A 155 10.04 12.12 -19.49
N TYR A 156 10.78 12.36 -20.59
CA TYR A 156 11.76 11.41 -21.12
C TYR A 156 12.88 11.14 -20.10
N GLN A 157 13.49 12.20 -19.56
CA GLN A 157 14.54 12.09 -18.55
C GLN A 157 14.05 11.35 -17.30
N LEU A 158 12.83 11.64 -16.80
CA LEU A 158 12.30 10.99 -15.60
C LEU A 158 12.15 9.48 -15.76
N ALA A 159 11.53 9.04 -16.86
CA ALA A 159 11.35 7.61 -17.17
C ALA A 159 12.69 6.91 -17.38
N LYS A 160 13.62 7.55 -18.11
CA LYS A 160 14.96 7.04 -18.37
C LYS A 160 15.76 6.83 -17.09
N ILE A 161 15.85 7.87 -16.26
CA ILE A 161 16.66 7.86 -15.04
C ILE A 161 16.12 6.83 -14.04
N MET A 162 14.79 6.69 -13.92
CA MET A 162 14.19 5.65 -13.06
C MET A 162 14.73 4.25 -13.40
N VAL A 163 14.89 3.93 -14.68
CA VAL A 163 15.34 2.60 -15.13
C VAL A 163 16.87 2.49 -15.15
N GLU A 164 17.56 3.44 -15.78
CA GLU A 164 19.01 3.34 -16.01
C GLU A 164 19.84 3.59 -14.73
N ASN A 165 19.30 4.36 -13.78
CA ASN A 165 19.98 4.70 -12.54
C ASN A 165 19.39 3.99 -11.30
N ALA A 166 18.51 3.01 -11.49
CA ALA A 166 17.88 2.24 -10.40
C ALA A 166 18.90 1.65 -9.40
N LYS A 167 20.11 1.31 -9.85
CA LYS A 167 21.19 0.77 -9.00
C LYS A 167 21.72 1.75 -7.95
N GLU A 168 21.43 3.04 -8.08
CA GLU A 168 21.78 4.06 -7.09
C GLU A 168 20.78 4.14 -5.93
N ILE A 169 19.62 3.47 -6.07
CA ILE A 169 18.58 3.37 -5.04
C ILE A 169 18.94 2.23 -4.09
N THR A 170 19.01 2.55 -2.80
CA THR A 170 19.28 1.60 -1.71
C THR A 170 18.01 1.01 -1.12
N HIS A 171 16.87 1.71 -1.28
CA HIS A 171 15.57 1.20 -0.90
C HIS A 171 15.26 -0.11 -1.65
N ALA A 172 14.74 -1.15 -0.96
CA ALA A 172 14.56 -2.50 -1.53
C ALA A 172 13.75 -2.51 -2.84
N GLN A 173 12.72 -1.67 -2.92
CA GLN A 173 11.88 -1.54 -4.13
C GLN A 173 12.60 -0.91 -5.33
N GLY A 174 13.79 -0.32 -5.17
CA GLY A 174 14.62 0.13 -6.29
C GLY A 174 14.95 -0.99 -7.27
N ALA A 175 15.00 -2.25 -6.82
CA ALA A 175 15.19 -3.41 -7.67
C ALA A 175 14.04 -3.67 -8.64
N GLN A 176 12.87 -3.06 -8.42
CA GLN A 176 11.67 -3.19 -9.28
C GLN A 176 11.66 -2.19 -10.43
N LEU A 177 12.53 -1.18 -10.40
CA LEU A 177 12.68 -0.15 -11.42
C LEU A 177 13.50 -0.67 -12.61
N THR A 178 12.94 -1.63 -13.32
CA THR A 178 13.59 -2.29 -14.45
C THR A 178 12.85 -2.00 -15.74
N LEU A 179 13.53 -2.17 -16.88
CA LEU A 179 12.89 -2.04 -18.19
C LEU A 179 11.77 -3.08 -18.37
N GLU A 180 11.96 -4.30 -17.86
CA GLU A 180 10.97 -5.39 -17.92
C GLU A 180 9.65 -5.00 -17.25
N ASN A 181 9.72 -4.30 -16.11
CA ASN A 181 8.55 -3.90 -15.35
C ASN A 181 7.96 -2.56 -15.78
N ALA A 182 8.67 -1.77 -16.59
CA ALA A 182 8.47 -0.32 -16.71
C ALA A 182 7.06 0.11 -17.14
N LEU A 183 6.31 -0.76 -17.82
CA LEU A 183 4.96 -0.50 -18.31
C LEU A 183 3.84 -1.17 -17.49
N ASN A 184 4.18 -1.87 -16.41
CA ASN A 184 3.18 -2.51 -15.54
C ASN A 184 2.26 -1.45 -14.92
N GLY A 185 0.94 -1.64 -15.06
CA GLY A 185 -0.07 -0.71 -14.56
C GLY A 185 -0.33 0.49 -15.47
N ALA A 186 0.18 0.50 -16.71
CA ALA A 186 -0.10 1.55 -17.69
C ALA A 186 -1.46 1.38 -18.40
N GLU A 187 -2.14 0.24 -18.25
CA GLU A 187 -3.32 -0.11 -19.03
C GLU A 187 -4.46 0.91 -18.87
N GLY A 188 -4.88 1.52 -19.99
CA GLY A 188 -5.95 2.51 -20.03
C GLY A 188 -5.56 3.92 -19.58
N LEU A 189 -4.34 4.12 -19.08
CA LEU A 189 -3.82 5.43 -18.70
C LEU A 189 -3.19 6.15 -19.90
N PRO A 190 -3.34 7.48 -20.00
CA PRO A 190 -2.58 8.27 -20.96
C PRO A 190 -1.11 8.28 -20.57
N ILE A 191 -0.23 7.80 -21.45
CA ILE A 191 1.22 7.84 -21.22
C ILE A 191 1.79 9.22 -21.58
N HIS A 192 2.75 9.69 -20.78
CA HIS A 192 3.49 10.91 -21.10
C HIS A 192 4.31 10.70 -22.39
N PRO A 193 4.26 11.61 -23.38
CA PRO A 193 4.91 11.40 -24.68
C PRO A 193 6.43 11.21 -24.57
N GLY A 194 7.08 11.91 -23.62
CA GLY A 194 8.51 11.70 -23.33
C GLY A 194 8.84 10.32 -22.78
N ALA A 195 8.02 9.80 -21.86
CA ALA A 195 8.20 8.47 -21.30
C ALA A 195 7.96 7.39 -22.37
N LYS A 196 6.92 7.56 -23.18
CA LYS A 196 6.66 6.72 -24.35
C LYS A 196 7.87 6.65 -25.29
N ARG A 197 8.44 7.81 -25.63
CA ARG A 197 9.62 7.89 -26.50
C ARG A 197 10.78 7.07 -25.93
N TYR A 198 11.08 7.22 -24.64
CA TYR A 198 12.13 6.43 -23.99
C TYR A 198 11.85 4.92 -24.09
N TYR A 199 10.66 4.47 -23.70
CA TYR A 199 10.36 3.04 -23.70
C TYR A 199 10.35 2.42 -25.10
N GLU A 200 9.89 3.13 -26.13
CA GLU A 200 9.96 2.66 -27.51
C GLU A 200 11.39 2.59 -28.05
N GLU A 201 12.26 3.54 -27.66
CA GLU A 201 13.70 3.48 -27.98
C GLU A 201 14.38 2.25 -27.34
N GLN A 202 13.90 1.83 -26.15
CA GLN A 202 14.34 0.61 -25.48
C GLN A 202 13.70 -0.67 -26.05
N GLY A 203 12.89 -0.56 -27.11
CA GLY A 203 12.25 -1.69 -27.80
C GLY A 203 10.97 -2.19 -27.14
N LEU A 204 10.42 -1.48 -26.15
CA LEU A 204 9.11 -1.82 -25.60
C LEU A 204 8.00 -1.33 -26.52
N LYS A 205 6.94 -2.12 -26.62
CA LYS A 205 5.71 -1.70 -27.28
C LYS A 205 4.84 -0.97 -26.27
N VAL A 206 4.63 0.32 -26.47
CA VAL A 206 3.73 1.13 -25.65
C VAL A 206 2.35 1.15 -26.29
N GLU A 207 1.35 0.60 -25.58
CA GLU A 207 -0.05 0.61 -26.01
C GLU A 207 -0.86 1.62 -25.18
N GLY A 208 -1.93 2.16 -25.76
CA GLY A 208 -2.84 3.08 -25.07
C GLY A 208 -2.75 4.54 -25.52
N PRO A 209 -3.53 5.43 -24.87
CA PRO A 209 -3.58 6.84 -25.24
C PRO A 209 -2.27 7.55 -24.90
N VAL A 210 -1.90 8.56 -25.69
CA VAL A 210 -0.77 9.46 -25.40
C VAL A 210 -1.32 10.77 -24.87
N ALA A 211 -0.74 11.28 -23.79
CA ALA A 211 -1.16 12.53 -23.18
C ALA A 211 -0.85 13.74 -24.06
N GLU A 212 -1.77 14.72 -24.08
CA GLU A 212 -1.50 16.05 -24.61
C GLU A 212 -0.84 16.92 -23.52
N LEU A 213 0.28 17.54 -23.85
CA LEU A 213 1.02 18.40 -22.91
C LEU A 213 0.69 19.88 -23.13
N LYS A 214 0.52 20.62 -22.03
CA LYS A 214 0.54 22.09 -22.05
C LYS A 214 1.90 22.65 -21.64
N ALA A 215 2.70 21.87 -20.91
CA ALA A 215 4.07 22.22 -20.56
C ALA A 215 4.94 22.37 -21.82
N LYS A 216 5.87 23.32 -21.78
CA LYS A 216 6.83 23.57 -22.86
C LYS A 216 8.24 23.69 -22.30
N ALA A 217 9.20 23.07 -22.96
CA ALA A 217 10.60 23.06 -22.53
C ALA A 217 11.20 24.47 -22.39
N ASP A 218 10.83 25.41 -23.27
CA ASP A 218 11.28 26.81 -23.23
C ASP A 218 10.68 27.63 -22.08
N LYS A 219 9.67 27.08 -21.38
CA LYS A 219 8.98 27.70 -20.23
C LYS A 219 9.05 26.85 -18.97
N ARG A 220 9.94 25.85 -18.96
CA ARG A 220 10.09 24.92 -17.84
C ARG A 220 10.54 25.68 -16.59
N LYS A 221 9.88 25.40 -15.46
CA LYS A 221 10.33 25.86 -14.13
C LYS A 221 11.48 25.01 -13.62
N ALA A 222 12.22 25.49 -12.62
CA ALA A 222 13.36 24.76 -12.06
C ALA A 222 12.98 23.80 -10.92
N GLU A 223 11.93 24.11 -10.17
CA GLU A 223 11.57 23.40 -8.94
C GLU A 223 10.26 22.62 -9.11
N PHE A 224 10.27 21.35 -8.72
CA PHE A 224 9.17 20.41 -8.85
C PHE A 224 8.89 19.70 -7.54
N THR A 225 7.62 19.39 -7.29
CA THR A 225 7.21 18.59 -6.13
C THR A 225 6.77 17.20 -6.55
N LEU A 226 7.29 16.19 -5.84
CA LEU A 226 6.91 14.79 -5.96
C LEU A 226 6.02 14.39 -4.78
N GLY A 227 4.74 14.14 -5.05
CA GLY A 227 3.80 13.60 -4.06
C GLY A 227 4.13 12.15 -3.76
N THR A 228 4.31 11.83 -2.47
CA THR A 228 4.67 10.48 -2.03
C THR A 228 3.56 9.89 -1.15
N GLY A 229 3.83 9.59 0.11
CA GLY A 229 2.87 9.12 1.11
C GLY A 229 3.40 9.45 2.49
N SER A 230 2.88 8.79 3.54
CA SER A 230 3.39 8.97 4.90
C SER A 230 4.83 8.47 5.06
N GLN A 231 5.60 9.05 5.99
CA GLN A 231 6.98 8.63 6.29
C GLN A 231 7.14 7.14 6.63
N GLY A 232 6.16 6.53 7.30
CA GLY A 232 6.17 5.09 7.63
C GLY A 232 5.74 4.15 6.49
N GLY A 233 5.46 4.71 5.30
CA GLY A 233 5.11 3.96 4.10
C GLY A 233 6.29 3.75 3.16
N THR A 234 6.04 3.06 2.05
CA THR A 234 7.07 2.80 1.03
C THR A 234 7.35 4.01 0.14
N TYR A 235 6.32 4.79 -0.20
CA TYR A 235 6.44 5.91 -1.14
C TYR A 235 7.41 7.00 -0.66
N TYR A 236 7.38 7.38 0.62
CA TYR A 236 8.17 8.50 1.11
C TYR A 236 9.70 8.27 1.01
N PRO A 237 10.28 7.20 1.60
CA PRO A 237 11.71 6.96 1.48
C PRO A 237 12.14 6.65 0.04
N LEU A 238 11.38 5.82 -0.69
CA LEU A 238 11.69 5.50 -2.09
C LEU A 238 11.61 6.74 -2.99
N GLY A 239 10.56 7.55 -2.83
CA GLY A 239 10.38 8.78 -3.58
C GLY A 239 11.47 9.82 -3.30
N GLY A 240 12.01 9.87 -2.08
CA GLY A 240 13.19 10.65 -1.76
C GLY A 240 14.43 10.20 -2.53
N GLU A 241 14.69 8.89 -2.60
CA GLU A 241 15.80 8.35 -3.40
C GLU A 241 15.60 8.55 -4.91
N ILE A 242 14.37 8.40 -5.42
CA ILE A 242 14.02 8.70 -6.82
C ILE A 242 14.25 10.19 -7.14
N ALA A 243 13.78 11.09 -6.27
CA ALA A 243 14.01 12.53 -6.43
C ALA A 243 15.51 12.86 -6.43
N ASN A 244 16.30 12.22 -5.57
CA ASN A 244 17.76 12.41 -5.53
C ASN A 244 18.44 11.99 -6.84
N ILE A 245 18.08 10.84 -7.42
CA ILE A 245 18.67 10.43 -8.71
C ILE A 245 18.20 11.32 -9.86
N TRP A 246 16.95 11.82 -9.84
CA TRP A 246 16.50 12.82 -10.81
C TRP A 246 17.29 14.12 -10.68
N ASN A 247 17.50 14.62 -9.46
CA ASN A 247 18.28 15.84 -9.22
C ASN A 247 19.73 15.73 -9.67
N LYS A 248 20.28 14.52 -9.67
CA LYS A 248 21.66 14.25 -10.08
C LYS A 248 21.82 14.15 -11.60
N HIS A 249 20.80 13.64 -12.30
CA HIS A 249 20.91 13.20 -13.70
C HIS A 249 19.96 13.92 -14.68
N SER A 250 19.10 14.82 -14.18
CA SER A 250 18.18 15.65 -14.99
C SER A 250 18.44 17.14 -14.80
N ASP A 251 17.73 17.96 -15.57
CA ASP A 251 17.80 19.42 -15.48
C ASP A 251 16.82 20.02 -14.43
N GLY A 252 16.09 19.18 -13.69
CA GLY A 252 15.09 19.61 -12.70
C GLY A 252 15.55 19.48 -11.24
N ASN A 253 14.89 20.20 -10.34
CA ASN A 253 15.05 20.09 -8.89
C ASN A 253 13.76 19.59 -8.22
N PHE A 254 13.72 18.33 -7.82
CA PHE A 254 12.60 17.61 -7.25
C PHE A 254 12.71 17.54 -5.73
N THR A 255 11.62 17.91 -5.06
CA THR A 255 11.45 17.73 -3.61
C THR A 255 10.31 16.75 -3.37
N ASN A 256 10.57 15.66 -2.65
CA ASN A 256 9.52 14.73 -2.23
C ASN A 256 8.70 15.34 -1.08
N VAL A 257 7.38 15.19 -1.15
CA VAL A 257 6.41 15.75 -0.21
C VAL A 257 5.62 14.61 0.42
N GLU A 258 5.51 14.63 1.75
CA GLU A 258 4.63 13.73 2.49
C GLU A 258 3.17 14.08 2.22
N THR A 259 2.37 13.07 1.92
CA THR A 259 0.94 13.22 1.59
C THR A 259 0.14 12.03 2.11
N GLY A 260 -1.18 12.06 1.93
CA GLY A 260 -2.10 10.93 2.09
C GLY A 260 -2.03 9.87 0.96
N ALA A 261 -0.97 9.88 0.14
CA ALA A 261 -0.72 8.95 -0.97
C ALA A 261 -1.62 9.17 -2.21
N SER A 262 -2.01 8.09 -2.88
CA SER A 262 -2.55 8.05 -4.26
C SER A 262 -3.62 9.12 -4.55
N LEU A 263 -4.71 9.16 -3.79
CA LEU A 263 -5.81 10.08 -4.08
C LEU A 263 -5.44 11.54 -3.86
N GLU A 264 -4.66 11.85 -2.83
CA GLU A 264 -4.20 13.21 -2.58
C GLU A 264 -3.22 13.67 -3.66
N ASN A 265 -2.29 12.80 -4.08
CA ASN A 265 -1.33 13.10 -5.14
C ASN A 265 -2.06 13.41 -6.46
N LEU A 266 -3.00 12.55 -6.86
CA LEU A 266 -3.81 12.74 -8.06
C LEU A 266 -4.68 14.01 -7.99
N ALA A 267 -5.36 14.24 -6.86
CA ALA A 267 -6.16 15.44 -6.66
C ALA A 267 -5.31 16.72 -6.65
N SER A 268 -4.07 16.65 -6.17
CA SER A 268 -3.13 17.77 -6.15
C SER A 268 -2.56 18.07 -7.53
N ILE A 269 -2.26 17.05 -8.34
CA ILE A 269 -1.93 17.19 -9.77
C ILE A 269 -3.09 17.87 -10.52
N GLY A 270 -4.31 17.38 -10.32
CA GLY A 270 -5.53 17.94 -10.93
C GLY A 270 -5.77 19.41 -10.61
N ARG A 271 -5.24 19.90 -9.49
CA ARG A 271 -5.36 21.31 -9.05
C ARG A 271 -4.10 22.14 -9.35
N GLY A 272 -3.11 21.58 -10.03
CA GLY A 272 -1.85 22.25 -10.33
C GLY A 272 -0.98 22.54 -9.11
N ARG A 273 -1.16 21.78 -8.02
CA ARG A 273 -0.38 21.91 -6.76
C ARG A 273 0.72 20.86 -6.60
N MET A 274 0.80 19.92 -7.55
CA MET A 274 1.78 18.85 -7.58
C MET A 274 2.22 18.61 -9.02
N ASP A 275 3.50 18.33 -9.23
CA ASP A 275 4.08 18.17 -10.56
C ASP A 275 4.27 16.71 -10.94
N VAL A 276 4.61 15.88 -9.97
CA VAL A 276 4.78 14.43 -10.11
C VAL A 276 4.17 13.76 -8.88
N GLY A 277 3.64 12.55 -9.01
CA GLY A 277 3.05 11.82 -7.88
C GLY A 277 3.20 10.32 -8.01
N MET A 278 3.39 9.65 -6.88
CA MET A 278 3.24 8.20 -6.77
C MET A 278 1.76 7.85 -6.52
N THR A 279 1.28 6.80 -7.14
CA THR A 279 -0.11 6.33 -6.97
C THR A 279 -0.22 4.86 -7.31
N VAL A 280 -1.21 4.18 -6.73
CA VAL A 280 -1.66 2.89 -7.25
C VAL A 280 -2.26 3.13 -8.65
N HIS A 281 -2.07 2.20 -9.60
CA HIS A 281 -2.61 2.33 -10.95
C HIS A 281 -4.16 2.37 -11.02
N VAL A 282 -4.85 1.66 -10.14
CA VAL A 282 -6.33 1.64 -10.06
C VAL A 282 -6.92 3.05 -9.82
N PRO A 283 -6.56 3.79 -8.75
CA PRO A 283 -7.05 5.16 -8.57
C PRO A 283 -6.55 6.12 -9.64
N ALA A 284 -5.40 5.89 -10.27
CA ALA A 284 -4.98 6.68 -11.42
C ALA A 284 -5.97 6.53 -12.57
N LEU A 285 -6.39 5.29 -12.87
CA LEU A 285 -7.37 4.99 -13.91
C LEU A 285 -8.74 5.56 -13.55
N ASP A 286 -9.14 5.46 -12.28
CA ASP A 286 -10.37 6.08 -11.80
C ASP A 286 -10.33 7.61 -11.94
N SER A 287 -9.17 8.23 -11.71
CA SER A 287 -9.01 9.68 -11.80
C SER A 287 -9.21 10.21 -13.21
N VAL A 288 -8.67 9.53 -14.23
CA VAL A 288 -8.82 9.95 -15.63
C VAL A 288 -10.24 9.70 -16.14
N ASN A 289 -10.92 8.68 -15.61
CA ASN A 289 -12.28 8.34 -15.98
C ASN A 289 -13.35 9.07 -15.15
N GLY A 290 -12.96 9.66 -14.00
CA GLY A 290 -13.88 10.26 -13.04
C GLY A 290 -14.73 9.22 -12.32
N THR A 291 -14.23 7.99 -12.17
CA THR A 291 -14.93 6.87 -11.50
C THR A 291 -14.45 6.70 -10.06
N GLY A 292 -14.93 5.68 -9.35
CA GLY A 292 -14.55 5.39 -7.98
C GLY A 292 -14.71 6.58 -7.04
N GLN A 293 -13.66 6.89 -6.28
CA GLN A 293 -13.66 7.97 -5.29
C GLN A 293 -13.67 9.39 -5.90
N PHE A 294 -13.48 9.52 -7.22
CA PHE A 294 -13.48 10.80 -7.91
C PHE A 294 -14.90 11.34 -8.18
N ASN A 295 -15.94 10.50 -8.15
CA ASN A 295 -17.36 10.90 -8.22
C ASN A 295 -17.68 11.84 -9.40
N GLY A 296 -17.27 11.46 -10.61
CA GLY A 296 -17.45 12.23 -11.85
C GLY A 296 -16.40 13.31 -12.09
N ARG A 297 -15.50 13.58 -11.13
CA ARG A 297 -14.48 14.62 -11.25
C ARG A 297 -13.20 14.07 -11.88
N LYS A 298 -13.03 14.28 -13.17
CA LYS A 298 -11.84 13.84 -13.90
C LYS A 298 -10.60 14.65 -13.54
N VAL A 299 -9.45 13.99 -13.51
CA VAL A 299 -8.12 14.62 -13.52
C VAL A 299 -7.61 14.58 -14.96
N GLU A 300 -7.68 15.71 -15.65
CA GLU A 300 -7.40 15.78 -17.11
C GLU A 300 -5.92 16.01 -17.43
N ASN A 301 -5.14 16.47 -16.46
CA ASN A 301 -3.74 16.87 -16.64
C ASN A 301 -2.76 15.88 -15.98
N VAL A 302 -3.10 14.59 -15.93
CA VAL A 302 -2.22 13.53 -15.40
C VAL A 302 -1.82 12.56 -16.50
N SER A 303 -0.60 12.05 -16.46
CA SER A 303 -0.14 10.99 -17.36
C SER A 303 0.85 10.03 -16.70
N PHE A 304 0.90 8.79 -17.18
CA PHE A 304 1.80 7.74 -16.71
C PHE A 304 3.25 8.05 -17.13
N ILE A 305 4.18 7.91 -16.19
CA ILE A 305 5.63 8.00 -16.42
C ILE A 305 6.28 6.62 -16.39
N GLY A 306 5.92 5.76 -15.45
CA GLY A 306 6.55 4.45 -15.30
C GLY A 306 6.04 3.67 -14.10
N HIS A 307 6.17 2.34 -14.15
CA HIS A 307 6.01 1.47 -12.99
C HIS A 307 7.06 1.78 -11.93
N VAL A 308 6.69 1.67 -10.66
CA VAL A 308 7.61 1.79 -9.53
C VAL A 308 7.86 0.43 -8.88
N TYR A 309 6.82 -0.21 -8.34
CA TYR A 309 6.91 -1.53 -7.70
C TYR A 309 5.53 -2.21 -7.54
N PRO A 310 5.45 -3.53 -7.34
CA PRO A 310 4.21 -4.19 -6.92
C PRO A 310 3.78 -3.73 -5.53
N GLU A 311 2.60 -3.14 -5.41
CA GLU A 311 2.06 -2.63 -4.16
C GLU A 311 1.14 -3.69 -3.52
N VAL A 312 1.62 -4.30 -2.44
CA VAL A 312 1.07 -5.55 -1.90
C VAL A 312 0.27 -5.27 -0.64
N VAL A 313 -0.90 -5.88 -0.51
CA VAL A 313 -1.68 -5.87 0.73
C VAL A 313 -0.96 -6.70 1.78
N GLN A 314 -0.62 -6.07 2.90
CA GLN A 314 0.08 -6.65 4.04
C GLN A 314 -0.73 -6.40 5.30
N ILE A 315 -1.11 -7.46 5.99
CA ILE A 315 -1.99 -7.40 7.15
C ILE A 315 -1.22 -8.00 8.32
N VAL A 316 -0.96 -7.19 9.35
CA VAL A 316 -0.12 -7.61 10.48
C VAL A 316 -0.86 -7.50 11.81
N THR A 317 -0.56 -8.42 12.71
CA THR A 317 -0.98 -8.43 14.11
C THR A 317 0.20 -8.93 14.97
N ARG A 318 -0.02 -9.13 16.26
CA ARG A 318 0.96 -9.71 17.20
C ARG A 318 0.46 -11.05 17.71
N LYS A 319 1.36 -12.00 18.00
CA LYS A 319 1.01 -13.29 18.61
C LYS A 319 0.20 -13.11 19.91
N SER A 320 0.44 -12.03 20.65
CA SER A 320 -0.28 -11.69 21.88
C SER A 320 -1.78 -11.42 21.70
N THR A 321 -2.24 -11.10 20.48
CA THR A 321 -3.67 -10.89 20.19
C THR A 321 -4.43 -12.21 20.09
N GLY A 322 -3.72 -13.32 19.82
CA GLY A 322 -4.31 -14.63 19.54
C GLY A 322 -4.99 -14.74 18.17
N ILE A 323 -4.92 -13.70 17.32
CA ILE A 323 -5.50 -13.68 15.98
C ILE A 323 -4.52 -14.32 15.00
N ASN A 324 -4.92 -15.40 14.33
CA ASN A 324 -4.09 -16.12 13.36
C ASN A 324 -4.66 -16.04 11.94
N SER A 325 -5.93 -15.67 11.79
CA SER A 325 -6.56 -15.42 10.51
C SER A 325 -7.63 -14.33 10.63
N LEU A 326 -7.95 -13.65 9.52
CA LEU A 326 -9.12 -12.75 9.50
C LEU A 326 -10.43 -13.52 9.69
N ALA A 327 -10.49 -14.79 9.30
CA ALA A 327 -11.68 -15.63 9.51
C ALA A 327 -11.99 -15.83 11.00
N ASP A 328 -11.00 -15.72 11.89
CA ASP A 328 -11.19 -15.77 13.35
C ASP A 328 -12.09 -14.62 13.86
N LEU A 329 -12.24 -13.55 13.07
CA LEU A 329 -13.05 -12.38 13.39
C LEU A 329 -14.47 -12.43 12.79
N ALA A 330 -14.73 -13.36 11.88
CA ALA A 330 -16.05 -13.53 11.29
C ALA A 330 -16.99 -14.14 12.36
N LYS A 331 -18.03 -13.39 12.74
CA LYS A 331 -19.09 -13.81 13.68
C LYS A 331 -20.40 -14.04 12.94
#